data_AF-A0A954JD26-F1
#
_entry.id   AF-A0A954JD26-F1
#
_cell.length_a   1.000
_cell.length_b   1.000
_cell.length_c   1.000
_cell.angle_alpha   90.00
_cell.angle_beta   90.00
_cell.angle_gamma   90.00
#
_symmetry.space_group_name_H-M   'P 1'
#
loop_
_entity.id
_entity.type
_entity.pdbx_description
1 polymer ?
#
loop_
_entity_poly.entity_id
_entity_poly.type
_entity_poly.pdbx_seq_one_letter_code
_entity_poly.pdbx_strand_id
1 'polypeptide(L)'
;MTRVRVESFTISLDGYGAGPDQSLSNPLGVGGTELHQWAFPTRTFQRALFGNENGTTGIDEDFASRGFRNIGAWILGRNMFGPVRGPWPDLNWKGWWGDSP
;
A
#
# COMPACT_ATOMS: atom_id res chain seq x y z
N MET A 1 7.55 1.17 25.42
CA MET A 1 7.80 2.38 24.61
C MET A 1 7.37 2.11 23.18
N THR A 2 6.70 3.07 22.56
CA THR A 2 6.38 3.06 21.13
C THR A 2 7.66 3.19 20.29
N ARG A 3 7.67 2.60 19.10
CA ARG A 3 8.80 2.67 18.15
C ARG A 3 8.31 3.19 16.80
N VAL A 4 9.15 3.96 16.14
CA VAL A 4 8.97 4.33 14.73
C VAL A 4 9.69 3.28 13.88
N ARG A 5 9.02 2.74 12.86
CA ARG A 5 9.59 1.80 11.90
C ARG A 5 9.04 2.06 10.49
N VAL A 6 9.83 1.72 9.49
CA VAL A 6 9.33 1.52 8.12
C VAL A 6 8.96 0.04 8.02
N GLU A 7 7.72 -0.24 7.62
CA GLU A 7 7.17 -1.58 7.51
C GLU A 7 6.26 -1.62 6.27
N SER A 8 6.02 -2.81 5.71
CA SER A 8 5.20 -3.01 4.51
C SER A 8 5.66 -2.16 3.31
N PHE A 9 6.96 -2.15 3.07
CA PHE A 9 7.60 -1.41 1.98
C PHE A 9 8.31 -2.38 1.03
N THR A 10 8.09 -2.24 -0.27
CA THR A 10 8.84 -2.97 -1.30
C THR A 10 9.69 -1.99 -2.10
N ILE A 11 10.87 -2.43 -2.54
CA ILE A 11 11.79 -1.65 -3.36
C ILE A 11 12.28 -2.50 -4.52
N SER A 12 12.47 -1.88 -5.68
CA SER A 12 13.13 -2.49 -6.82
C SER A 12 14.63 -2.70 -6.54
N LEU A 13 15.28 -3.52 -7.37
CA LEU A 13 16.72 -3.78 -7.27
C LEU A 13 17.57 -2.51 -7.46
N ASP A 14 17.09 -1.58 -8.28
CA ASP A 14 17.70 -0.30 -8.59
C ASP A 14 17.23 0.85 -7.68
N GLY A 15 16.45 0.57 -6.63
CA GLY A 15 16.21 1.50 -5.52
C GLY A 15 14.93 2.34 -5.58
N TYR A 16 13.91 1.91 -6.33
CA TYR A 16 12.63 2.61 -6.47
C TYR A 16 11.50 1.91 -5.72
N GLY A 17 10.71 2.68 -4.96
CA GLY A 17 9.54 2.17 -4.23
C GLY A 17 8.20 2.31 -4.96
N ALA A 18 8.20 2.94 -6.13
CA ALA A 18 7.02 3.17 -6.96
C ALA A 18 7.44 3.40 -8.42
N GLY A 19 6.52 3.20 -9.36
CA GLY A 19 6.72 3.53 -10.75
C GLY A 19 6.63 5.04 -11.03
N PRO A 20 7.09 5.50 -12.20
CA PRO A 20 6.89 6.88 -12.64
C PRO A 20 5.41 7.17 -12.94
N ASP A 21 5.08 8.46 -13.11
CA ASP A 21 3.77 8.90 -13.65
C ASP A 21 2.54 8.37 -12.89
N GLN A 22 2.57 8.42 -11.55
CA GLN A 22 1.40 8.09 -10.72
C GLN A 22 0.20 8.95 -11.12
N SER A 23 -0.94 8.28 -11.30
CA SER A 23 -2.22 8.86 -11.65
C SER A 23 -3.36 8.10 -10.95
N LEU A 24 -4.60 8.49 -11.20
CA LEU A 24 -5.77 7.71 -10.75
C LEU A 24 -5.81 6.30 -11.37
N SER A 25 -5.40 6.15 -12.63
CA SER A 25 -5.35 4.85 -13.31
C SER A 25 -4.12 4.03 -12.91
N ASN A 26 -3.03 4.71 -12.52
CA ASN A 26 -1.78 4.10 -12.09
C ASN A 26 -1.46 4.55 -10.64
N PRO A 27 -2.15 4.02 -9.62
CA PRO A 27 -2.01 4.48 -8.24
C PRO A 27 -0.61 4.26 -7.64
N LEU A 28 0.15 3.30 -8.17
CA LEU A 28 1.55 3.05 -7.81
C LEU A 28 2.55 3.55 -8.87
N GLY A 29 2.08 4.32 -9.84
CA GLY A 29 2.85 4.63 -11.05
C GLY A 29 2.86 3.49 -12.07
N VAL A 30 3.32 3.79 -13.28
CA VAL A 30 3.44 2.85 -14.38
C VAL A 30 4.42 1.74 -13.99
N GLY A 31 3.97 0.47 -14.02
CA GLY A 31 4.75 -0.69 -13.59
C GLY A 31 4.90 -0.86 -12.07
N GLY A 32 4.40 0.08 -11.24
CA GLY A 32 4.60 0.02 -9.79
C GLY A 32 3.88 -1.16 -9.10
N THR A 33 2.86 -1.72 -9.73
CA THR A 33 2.18 -2.93 -9.26
C THR A 33 3.06 -4.17 -9.33
N GLU A 34 4.07 -4.21 -10.22
CA GLU A 34 4.97 -5.35 -10.38
C GLU A 34 5.81 -5.60 -9.12
N LEU A 35 6.16 -4.54 -8.38
CA LEU A 35 6.85 -4.63 -7.09
C LEU A 35 6.05 -5.41 -6.04
N HIS A 36 4.73 -5.48 -6.18
CA HIS A 36 3.82 -5.99 -5.15
C HIS A 36 3.21 -7.35 -5.50
N GLN A 37 3.68 -8.00 -6.57
CA GLN A 37 3.16 -9.30 -7.03
C GLN A 37 3.24 -10.41 -5.97
N TRP A 38 4.26 -10.38 -5.12
CA TRP A 38 4.41 -11.33 -4.01
C TRP A 38 3.30 -11.18 -2.96
N ALA A 39 2.81 -9.96 -2.75
CA ALA A 39 1.84 -9.63 -1.70
C ALA A 39 0.40 -9.85 -2.15
N PHE A 40 0.04 -9.56 -3.41
CA PHE A 40 -1.34 -9.67 -3.89
C PHE A 40 -2.04 -11.03 -3.68
N PRO A 41 -1.40 -12.20 -3.87
CA PRO A 41 -2.07 -13.49 -3.67
C PRO A 41 -2.24 -13.87 -2.20
N THR A 42 -1.56 -13.17 -1.28
CA THR A 42 -1.59 -13.49 0.16
C THR A 42 -2.99 -13.31 0.74
N ARG A 43 -3.36 -14.17 1.69
CA ARG A 43 -4.67 -14.09 2.37
C ARG A 43 -4.89 -12.73 3.01
N THR A 44 -3.86 -12.13 3.60
CA THR A 44 -3.91 -10.80 4.21
C THR A 44 -4.34 -9.75 3.20
N PHE A 45 -3.68 -9.68 2.03
CA PHE A 45 -4.06 -8.71 0.99
C PHE A 45 -5.40 -9.01 0.35
N GLN A 46 -5.72 -10.28 0.13
CA GLN A 46 -7.01 -10.70 -0.42
C GLN A 46 -8.18 -10.27 0.46
N ARG A 47 -8.05 -10.42 1.79
CA ARG A 47 -9.06 -9.95 2.75
C ARG A 47 -9.14 -8.43 2.81
N ALA A 48 -8.00 -7.75 2.89
CA ALA A 48 -7.95 -6.30 3.09
C ALA A 48 -8.42 -5.50 1.85
N LEU A 49 -8.01 -5.90 0.64
CA LEU A 49 -8.28 -5.13 -0.58
C LEU A 49 -9.52 -5.61 -1.34
N PHE A 50 -9.81 -6.91 -1.29
CA PHE A 50 -10.83 -7.52 -2.15
C PHE A 50 -11.98 -8.16 -1.37
N GLY A 51 -11.91 -8.17 -0.02
CA GLY A 51 -12.92 -8.83 0.81
C GLY A 51 -12.97 -10.35 0.64
N ASN A 52 -11.94 -10.96 0.04
CA ASN A 52 -11.87 -12.38 -0.25
C ASN A 52 -11.37 -13.16 0.98
N GLU A 53 -12.01 -14.25 1.35
CA GLU A 53 -11.58 -15.04 2.52
C GLU A 53 -10.37 -15.95 2.26
N ASN A 54 -10.11 -16.22 0.97
CA ASN A 54 -9.07 -17.10 0.46
C ASN A 54 -7.76 -16.34 0.16
N GLY A 55 -6.68 -17.09 -0.06
CA GLY A 55 -5.36 -16.56 -0.43
C GLY A 55 -4.25 -17.52 -0.02
N THR A 56 -3.04 -17.27 -0.49
CA THR A 56 -1.86 -18.06 -0.14
C THR A 56 -1.51 -17.86 1.34
N THR A 57 -0.91 -18.89 1.95
CA THR A 57 -0.54 -18.90 3.38
C THR A 57 0.90 -19.33 3.60
N GLY A 58 1.77 -19.04 2.64
CA GLY A 58 3.21 -19.33 2.72
C GLY A 58 3.99 -18.19 3.39
N ILE A 59 5.30 -18.18 3.13
CA ILE A 59 6.23 -17.17 3.67
C ILE A 59 5.79 -15.74 3.34
N ASP A 60 5.26 -15.51 2.13
CA ASP A 60 4.73 -14.21 1.73
C ASP A 60 3.55 -13.74 2.62
N GLU A 61 2.67 -14.67 3.02
CA GLU A 61 1.58 -14.35 3.97
C GLU A 61 2.13 -14.03 5.35
N ASP A 62 3.16 -14.75 5.81
CA ASP A 62 3.79 -14.48 7.11
C ASP A 62 4.41 -13.07 7.14
N PHE A 63 5.00 -12.62 6.03
CA PHE A 63 5.51 -11.26 5.88
C PHE A 63 4.40 -10.23 5.77
N ALA A 64 3.39 -10.47 4.92
CA ALA A 64 2.26 -9.56 4.72
C ALA A 64 1.48 -9.33 6.01
N SER A 65 1.07 -10.41 6.69
CA SER A 65 0.32 -10.35 7.95
C SER A 65 1.13 -9.67 9.07
N ARG A 66 2.46 -9.84 9.10
CA ARG A 66 3.33 -9.15 10.07
C ARG A 66 3.27 -7.64 9.93
N GLY A 67 3.08 -7.11 8.72
CA GLY A 67 2.98 -5.68 8.44
C GLY A 67 1.86 -4.97 9.20
N PHE A 68 0.83 -5.70 9.61
CA PHE A 68 -0.33 -5.14 10.34
C PHE A 68 -0.30 -5.40 11.84
N ARG A 69 0.63 -6.24 12.34
CA ARG A 69 0.73 -6.56 13.77
C ARG A 69 1.39 -5.42 14.56
N ASN A 70 0.81 -5.06 15.70
CA ASN A 70 1.33 -4.05 16.63
C ASN A 70 1.54 -2.66 16.00
N ILE A 71 0.69 -2.28 15.04
CA ILE A 71 0.66 -0.92 14.48
C ILE A 71 -0.47 -0.14 15.14
N GLY A 72 -0.14 0.94 15.84
CA GLY A 72 -1.12 1.86 16.44
C GLY A 72 -1.44 3.09 15.58
N ALA A 73 -0.55 3.46 14.66
CA ALA A 73 -0.72 4.60 13.77
C ALA A 73 0.16 4.44 12.51
N TRP A 74 -0.32 5.00 11.39
CA TRP A 74 0.41 5.12 10.13
C TRP A 74 0.69 6.60 9.83
N ILE A 75 1.88 6.89 9.31
CA ILE A 75 2.24 8.21 8.79
C ILE A 75 2.52 8.01 7.30
N LEU A 76 1.76 8.71 6.45
CA LEU A 76 1.79 8.54 5.01
C LEU A 76 2.17 9.87 4.35
N GLY A 77 3.01 9.78 3.32
CA GLY A 77 3.28 10.92 2.43
C GLY A 77 2.08 11.22 1.54
N ARG A 78 1.97 12.46 1.08
CA ARG A 78 0.85 12.92 0.24
C ARG A 78 0.64 12.07 -1.01
N ASN A 79 1.71 11.70 -1.70
CA ASN A 79 1.62 10.90 -2.93
C ASN A 79 1.19 9.46 -2.65
N MET A 80 1.43 8.94 -1.43
CA MET A 80 0.90 7.64 -1.04
C MET A 80 -0.60 7.74 -0.71
N PHE A 81 -1.03 8.86 -0.14
CA PHE A 81 -2.44 9.11 0.18
C PHE A 81 -3.32 9.38 -1.05
N GLY A 82 -2.79 10.00 -2.11
CA GLY A 82 -3.58 10.27 -3.31
C GLY A 82 -2.79 10.85 -4.49
N PRO A 83 -3.45 10.98 -5.67
CA PRO A 83 -2.81 11.39 -6.91
C PRO A 83 -2.64 12.92 -7.04
N VAL A 84 -3.23 13.70 -6.12
CA VAL A 84 -3.27 15.17 -6.22
C VAL A 84 -1.87 15.78 -6.12
N ARG A 85 -1.53 16.64 -7.07
CA ARG A 85 -0.29 17.44 -7.09
C ARG A 85 -0.61 18.92 -6.88
N GLY A 86 0.28 19.66 -6.22
CA GLY A 86 0.07 21.09 -5.94
C GLY A 86 -0.95 21.34 -4.81
N PRO A 87 -1.62 22.50 -4.74
CA PRO A 87 -2.67 22.76 -3.75
C PRO A 87 -3.81 21.73 -3.81
N TRP A 88 -4.55 21.56 -2.71
CA TRP A 88 -5.76 20.74 -2.72
C TRP A 88 -6.87 21.49 -3.47
N PRO A 89 -7.52 20.88 -4.48
CA PRO A 89 -8.63 21.53 -5.18
C PRO A 89 -9.87 21.64 -4.26
N ASP A 90 -10.06 20.66 -3.38
CA ASP A 90 -11.08 20.60 -2.34
C ASP A 90 -10.65 19.65 -1.20
N LEU A 91 -11.54 19.39 -0.24
CA LEU A 91 -11.31 18.48 0.90
C LEU A 91 -12.11 17.16 0.77
N ASN A 92 -12.53 16.80 -0.44
CA ASN A 92 -13.41 15.65 -0.66
C ASN A 92 -12.65 14.33 -0.80
N TRP A 93 -11.37 14.35 -1.14
CA TRP A 93 -10.56 13.13 -1.28
C TRP A 93 -10.42 12.38 0.06
N LYS A 94 -10.82 11.10 0.08
CA LYS A 94 -10.77 10.23 1.28
C LYS A 94 -9.64 9.19 1.25
N GLY A 95 -8.80 9.20 0.22
CA GLY A 95 -7.81 8.15 -0.02
C GLY A 95 -8.31 7.12 -1.02
N TRP A 96 -7.43 6.20 -1.39
CA TRP A 96 -7.71 5.13 -2.36
C TRP A 96 -8.78 4.13 -1.90
N TRP A 97 -9.04 4.12 -0.59
CA TRP A 97 -9.91 3.18 0.13
C TRP A 97 -11.30 3.78 0.46
N GLY A 98 -11.53 5.05 0.11
CA GLY A 98 -12.81 5.72 0.38
C GLY A 98 -13.04 6.00 1.86
N ASP A 99 -14.29 5.86 2.32
CA ASP A 99 -14.69 6.22 3.69
C ASP A 99 -14.18 5.23 4.76
N SER A 100 -13.77 4.03 4.35
CA SER A 100 -13.27 2.96 5.24
C SER A 100 -11.80 2.65 4.92
N PRO A 101 -10.85 3.41 5.51
CA PRO A 101 -9.42 3.17 5.35
C PRO A 101 -8.92 1.87 6.01
#